data_AF-A0A9N7NUH7-F1
#
_entry.id   AF-A0A9N7NUH7-F1
#
_cell.length_a   1.000
_cell.length_b   1.000
_cell.length_c   1.000
_cell.angle_alpha   90.00
_cell.angle_beta   90.00
_cell.angle_gamma   90.00
#
_symmetry.space_group_name_H-M   'P 1'
#
loop_
_entity.id
_entity.type
_entity.pdbx_description
1 polymer ?
#
loop_
_entity_poly.entity_id
_entity_poly.type
_entity_poly.pdbx_seq_one_letter_code
_entity_poly.pdbx_strand_id
1 'polypeptide(L)'
;MELRKEGRTVVVYERATQDDYLDCFGEPEKIGKIGTNIEDFKCSWLVVKALELWHYGKDNPADVSKIKALYHELNLQGIFFEYEAKNYDRLTSSIKAIPRKPVQAVLKSFLAKIYKRKK
;
A
#
# COMPACT_ATOMS: atom_id res chain seq x y z
N MET A 1 -30.21 -13.93 12.72
CA MET A 1 -29.34 -14.25 11.57
C MET A 1 -28.14 -13.28 11.51
N GLU A 2 -28.28 -12.02 11.93
CA GLU A 2 -27.18 -11.05 12.17
C GLU A 2 -26.04 -11.59 13.07
N LEU A 3 -26.38 -12.06 14.27
CA LEU A 3 -25.38 -12.53 15.26
C LEU A 3 -24.52 -13.69 14.75
N ARG A 4 -25.05 -14.54 13.86
CA ARG A 4 -24.27 -15.62 13.21
C ARG A 4 -23.31 -15.09 12.14
N LYS A 5 -23.62 -13.96 11.49
CA LYS A 5 -22.73 -13.30 10.54
C LYS A 5 -21.60 -12.56 11.27
N GLU A 6 -21.92 -11.85 12.35
CA GLU A 6 -20.93 -11.17 13.19
C GLU A 6 -19.97 -12.15 13.88
N GLY A 7 -20.49 -13.22 14.50
CA GLY A 7 -19.65 -14.23 15.15
C GLY A 7 -18.76 -15.00 14.17
N ARG A 8 -19.23 -15.26 12.94
CA ARG A 8 -18.40 -15.90 11.90
C ARG A 8 -17.26 -14.99 11.47
N THR A 9 -17.51 -13.70 11.29
CA THR A 9 -16.47 -12.72 10.92
C THR A 9 -15.39 -12.62 11.98
N VAL A 10 -15.77 -12.60 13.27
CA VAL A 10 -14.80 -12.53 14.38
C VAL A 10 -13.89 -13.76 14.44
N VAL A 11 -14.45 -14.98 14.31
CA VAL A 11 -13.64 -16.21 14.32
C VAL A 11 -12.72 -16.31 13.08
N VAL A 12 -13.18 -15.84 11.91
CA VAL A 12 -12.33 -15.79 10.70
C VAL A 12 -11.19 -14.80 10.88
N TYR A 13 -11.45 -13.64 11.48
CA TYR A 13 -10.42 -12.64 11.75
C TYR A 13 -9.39 -13.12 12.78
N GLU A 14 -9.85 -13.76 13.86
CA GLU A 14 -8.98 -14.36 14.87
C GLU A 14 -8.10 -15.45 14.26
N ARG A 15 -8.68 -16.33 13.44
CA ARG A 15 -7.91 -17.35 12.72
C ARG A 15 -6.87 -16.72 11.79
N ALA A 16 -7.22 -15.69 11.02
CA ALA A 16 -6.28 -15.01 10.15
C ALA A 16 -5.12 -14.38 10.95
N THR A 17 -5.42 -13.80 12.11
CA THR A 17 -4.42 -13.25 13.03
C THR A 17 -3.47 -14.33 13.55
N GLN A 18 -4.00 -15.50 13.91
CA GLN A 18 -3.21 -16.65 14.33
C GLN A 18 -2.35 -17.22 13.19
N ASP A 19 -2.92 -17.34 11.99
CA ASP A 19 -2.21 -17.81 10.80
C ASP A 19 -1.04 -16.86 10.47
N ASP A 20 -1.23 -15.54 10.59
CA ASP A 20 -0.17 -14.54 10.40
C ASP A 20 0.94 -14.63 11.46
N TYR A 21 0.58 -14.86 12.73
CA TYR A 21 1.55 -15.08 13.81
C TYR A 21 2.37 -16.35 13.58
N LEU A 22 1.69 -17.45 13.27
CA LEU A 22 2.31 -18.75 13.05
C LEU A 22 3.21 -18.74 11.82
N ASP A 23 2.85 -18.01 10.77
CA ASP A 23 3.70 -17.86 9.58
C ASP A 23 5.08 -17.27 9.95
N CYS A 24 5.14 -16.27 10.84
CA CYS A 24 6.41 -15.63 11.20
C CYS A 24 7.17 -16.32 12.35
N PHE A 25 6.46 -16.84 13.36
CA PHE A 25 7.07 -17.28 14.62
C PHE A 25 6.93 -18.77 14.89
N GLY A 26 6.13 -19.49 14.12
CA GLY A 26 5.97 -20.92 14.34
C GLY A 26 7.08 -21.73 13.69
N GLU A 27 7.39 -22.85 14.31
CA GLU A 27 8.42 -23.77 13.83
C GLU A 27 7.98 -24.43 12.51
N PRO A 28 8.75 -24.32 11.42
CA PRO A 28 8.40 -24.90 10.12
C PRO A 28 8.11 -26.41 10.20
N GLU A 29 8.77 -27.12 11.11
CA GLU A 29 8.59 -28.56 11.34
C GLU A 29 7.20 -28.87 11.93
N LYS A 30 6.65 -27.96 12.73
CA LYS A 30 5.31 -28.13 13.36
C LYS A 30 4.19 -27.64 12.44
N ILE A 31 4.42 -26.57 11.69
CA ILE A 31 3.42 -25.97 10.79
C ILE A 31 3.37 -26.71 9.44
N GLY A 32 4.48 -27.33 9.03
CA GLY A 32 4.60 -28.03 7.75
C GLY A 32 4.83 -27.10 6.56
N LYS A 33 5.16 -25.83 6.81
CA LYS A 33 5.57 -24.85 5.78
C LYS A 33 6.56 -23.84 6.37
N ILE A 34 7.37 -23.25 5.50
CA ILE A 34 8.16 -22.06 5.81
C ILE A 34 7.23 -20.86 5.61
N GLY A 35 7.19 -19.94 6.57
CA GLY A 35 6.45 -18.70 6.41
C GLY A 35 7.04 -17.81 5.33
N THR A 36 6.18 -17.14 4.59
CA THR A 36 6.57 -16.29 3.45
C THR A 36 5.88 -14.93 3.49
N ASN A 37 5.14 -14.60 4.55
CA ASN A 37 4.34 -13.38 4.61
C ASN A 37 5.19 -12.10 4.40
N ILE A 38 6.46 -12.09 4.83
CA ILE A 38 7.37 -10.95 4.67
C ILE A 38 7.86 -10.86 3.21
N GLU A 39 8.32 -11.97 2.65
CA GLU A 39 8.83 -12.09 1.28
C GLU A 39 7.73 -11.84 0.24
N ASP A 40 6.51 -12.28 0.53
CA ASP A 40 5.31 -12.09 -0.29
C ASP A 40 4.73 -10.67 -0.16
N PHE A 41 5.31 -9.81 0.66
CA PHE A 41 4.85 -8.45 0.93
C PHE A 41 3.36 -8.41 1.37
N LYS A 42 2.94 -9.37 2.19
CA LYS A 42 1.55 -9.43 2.66
C LYS A 42 1.28 -8.39 3.75
N CYS A 43 0.10 -7.79 3.68
CA CYS A 43 -0.43 -6.94 4.75
C CYS A 43 -0.97 -7.81 5.89
N SER A 44 -0.07 -8.52 6.58
CA SER A 44 -0.40 -9.36 7.73
C SER A 44 -0.73 -8.54 8.97
N TRP A 45 -1.41 -9.15 9.94
CA TRP A 45 -1.66 -8.53 11.25
C TRP A 45 -0.35 -8.06 11.91
N LEU A 46 0.74 -8.81 11.76
CA LEU A 46 2.05 -8.48 12.33
C LEU A 46 2.64 -7.19 11.77
N VAL A 47 2.57 -6.95 10.44
CA VAL A 47 3.11 -5.70 9.87
C VAL A 47 2.28 -4.50 10.27
N VAL A 48 0.95 -4.64 10.32
CA VAL A 48 0.05 -3.57 10.78
C VAL A 48 0.34 -3.23 12.23
N LYS A 49 0.47 -4.23 13.11
CA LYS A 49 0.79 -4.02 14.52
C LYS A 49 2.18 -3.42 14.73
N ALA A 50 3.17 -3.87 13.95
CA ALA A 50 4.51 -3.28 13.99
C ALA A 50 4.47 -1.79 13.65
N LEU A 51 3.71 -1.39 12.62
CA LEU A 51 3.55 0.03 12.24
C LEU A 51 2.85 0.84 13.34
N GLU A 52 1.77 0.32 13.95
CA GLU A 52 1.06 0.98 15.06
C GLU A 52 1.95 1.20 16.29
N LEU A 53 2.78 0.20 16.64
CA LEU A 53 3.69 0.29 17.79
C LEU A 53 4.89 1.20 17.50
N TRP A 54 5.28 1.31 16.22
CA TRP A 54 6.32 2.22 15.76
C TRP A 54 5.89 3.70 15.91
N HIS A 55 6.69 4.61 15.38
CA HIS A 55 6.42 6.04 15.21
C HIS A 55 5.27 6.37 14.23
N TYR A 56 4.60 5.38 13.61
CA TYR A 56 3.58 5.62 12.58
C TYR A 56 2.18 5.78 13.18
N GLY A 57 1.42 6.79 12.73
CA GLY A 57 0.08 7.09 13.25
C GLY A 57 0.06 7.80 14.62
N LYS A 58 1.21 8.28 15.10
CA LYS A 58 1.35 9.05 16.34
C LYS A 58 1.44 10.55 16.04
N ASP A 59 0.70 11.37 16.78
CA ASP A 59 0.66 12.83 16.61
C ASP A 59 1.87 13.56 17.21
N ASN A 60 2.76 12.84 17.89
CA ASN A 60 3.99 13.37 18.45
C ASN A 60 4.93 13.89 17.34
N PRO A 61 5.33 15.18 17.35
CA PRO A 61 6.21 15.74 16.33
C PRO A 61 7.55 15.00 16.14
N ALA A 62 8.11 14.43 17.21
CA ALA A 62 9.35 13.66 17.13
C ALA A 62 9.18 12.36 16.32
N ASP A 63 8.05 11.68 16.49
CA ASP A 63 7.71 10.45 15.78
C ASP A 63 7.48 10.75 14.28
N VAL A 64 6.74 11.82 13.99
CA VAL A 64 6.54 12.32 12.62
C VAL A 64 7.88 12.67 11.96
N SER A 65 8.80 13.31 12.68
CA SER A 65 10.12 13.67 12.15
C SER A 65 10.95 12.44 11.77
N LYS A 66 10.90 11.36 12.57
CA LYS A 66 11.61 10.12 12.27
C LYS A 66 11.09 9.44 11.00
N ILE A 67 9.77 9.40 10.82
CA ILE A 67 9.15 8.84 9.60
C ILE A 67 9.52 9.69 8.37
N LYS A 68 9.49 11.03 8.48
CA LYS A 68 9.93 11.90 7.37
C LYS A 68 11.40 11.72 7.03
N ALA A 69 12.27 11.55 8.02
CA ALA A 69 13.68 11.25 7.79
C ALA A 69 13.87 9.92 7.04
N LEU A 70 13.14 8.87 7.45
CA LEU A 70 13.13 7.58 6.75
C LEU A 70 12.69 7.74 5.28
N TYR A 71 11.65 8.54 5.00
CA TYR A 71 11.20 8.79 3.63
C TYR A 71 12.25 9.49 2.76
N HIS A 72 13.04 10.38 3.36
CA HIS A 72 14.16 11.01 2.69
C HIS A 72 15.31 10.02 2.43
N GLU A 73 15.65 9.21 3.43
CA GLU A 73 16.69 8.17 3.31
C GLU A 73 16.37 7.15 2.20
N LEU A 74 15.10 6.72 2.11
CA LEU A 74 14.61 5.84 1.06
C LEU A 74 14.42 6.53 -0.31
N ASN A 75 14.70 7.84 -0.41
CA ASN A 75 14.50 8.66 -1.61
C ASN A 75 13.08 8.50 -2.22
N LEU A 76 12.04 8.49 -1.36
CA LEU A 76 10.66 8.32 -1.84
C LEU A 76 10.22 9.46 -2.78
N GLN A 77 10.81 10.64 -2.66
CA GLN A 77 10.59 11.75 -3.58
C GLN A 77 11.09 11.43 -4.99
N GLY A 78 12.30 10.89 -5.13
CA GLY A 78 12.83 10.45 -6.41
C GLY A 78 11.98 9.33 -7.04
N ILE A 79 11.61 8.33 -6.24
CA ILE A 79 10.74 7.22 -6.67
C ILE A 79 9.40 7.76 -7.18
N PHE A 80 8.81 8.73 -6.47
CA PHE A 80 7.57 9.37 -6.92
C PHE A 80 7.75 10.10 -8.26
N PHE A 81 8.81 10.88 -8.46
CA PHE A 81 9.04 11.59 -9.71
C PHE A 81 9.23 10.65 -10.90
N GLU A 82 9.95 9.55 -10.70
CA GLU A 82 10.08 8.51 -11.72
C GLU A 82 8.72 7.86 -12.05
N TYR A 83 7.95 7.51 -11.02
CA TYR A 83 6.60 6.96 -11.17
C TYR A 83 5.68 7.94 -11.90
N GLU A 84 5.72 9.23 -11.56
CA GLU A 84 4.89 10.28 -12.16
C GLU A 84 5.21 10.44 -13.66
N ALA A 85 6.50 10.50 -14.02
CA ALA A 85 6.94 10.59 -15.41
C ALA A 85 6.50 9.37 -16.23
N LYS A 86 6.76 8.15 -15.72
CA LYS A 86 6.35 6.89 -16.36
C LYS A 86 4.84 6.82 -16.56
N ASN A 87 4.05 7.24 -15.56
CA ASN A 87 2.60 7.26 -15.69
C ASN A 87 2.10 8.30 -16.67
N TYR A 88 2.72 9.49 -16.72
CA TYR A 88 2.37 10.51 -17.70
C TYR A 88 2.56 10.01 -19.13
N ASP A 89 3.67 9.34 -19.42
CA ASP A 89 3.96 8.77 -20.74
C ASP A 89 2.97 7.65 -21.11
N ARG A 90 2.66 6.77 -20.14
CA ARG A 90 1.67 5.71 -20.30
C ARG A 90 0.28 6.29 -20.61
N LEU A 91 -0.19 7.23 -19.80
CA LEU A 91 -1.49 7.88 -19.97
C LEU A 91 -1.57 8.65 -21.29
N THR A 92 -0.52 9.38 -21.65
CA THR A 92 -0.46 10.11 -22.93
C THR A 92 -0.56 9.16 -24.11
N SER A 93 0.12 8.00 -24.04
CA SER A 93 0.05 6.96 -25.07
C SER A 93 -1.34 6.33 -25.16
N SER A 94 -1.95 5.98 -24.02
CA SER A 94 -3.32 5.48 -23.97
C SER A 94 -4.33 6.49 -24.52
N ILE A 95 -4.18 7.79 -24.23
CA ILE A 95 -5.06 8.83 -24.77
C ILE A 95 -4.89 8.96 -26.28
N LYS A 96 -3.67 8.90 -26.81
CA LYS A 96 -3.40 8.98 -28.25
C LYS A 96 -4.08 7.84 -29.03
N ALA A 97 -4.16 6.65 -28.42
CA ALA A 97 -4.79 5.47 -29.01
C ALA A 97 -6.34 5.55 -29.12
N ILE A 98 -6.99 6.52 -28.45
CA ILE A 98 -8.45 6.68 -28.51
C ILE A 98 -8.85 7.23 -29.90
N PRO A 99 -9.75 6.60 -30.66
CA PRO A 99 -10.10 7.06 -32.01
C PRO A 99 -10.74 8.47 -32.06
N ARG A 100 -11.50 8.85 -31.02
CA ARG A 100 -12.29 10.09 -30.98
C ARG A 100 -11.44 11.28 -30.53
N LYS A 101 -11.10 12.18 -31.47
CA LYS A 101 -10.32 13.40 -31.20
C LYS A 101 -10.91 14.33 -30.12
N PRO A 102 -12.23 14.57 -30.04
CA PRO A 102 -12.80 15.40 -28.96
C PRO A 102 -12.55 14.80 -27.57
N VAL A 103 -12.67 13.48 -27.45
CA VAL A 103 -12.40 12.75 -26.20
C VAL A 103 -10.92 12.85 -25.83
N GLN A 104 -10.00 12.75 -26.80
CA GLN A 104 -8.59 12.97 -26.55
C GLN A 104 -8.30 14.37 -25.99
N ALA A 105 -8.92 15.40 -26.57
CA ALA A 105 -8.70 16.79 -26.16
C ALA A 105 -9.15 17.03 -24.72
N VAL A 106 -10.33 16.50 -24.35
CA VAL A 106 -10.85 16.57 -22.98
C VAL A 106 -9.91 15.85 -22.01
N LEU A 107 -9.51 14.61 -22.29
CA LEU A 107 -8.62 13.84 -21.41
C LEU A 107 -7.23 14.46 -21.27
N LYS A 108 -6.67 15.02 -22.35
CA LYS A 108 -5.40 15.78 -22.29
C LYS A 108 -5.52 17.01 -21.40
N SER A 109 -6.63 17.74 -21.49
CA SER A 109 -6.90 18.90 -20.63
C SER A 109 -6.94 18.50 -19.15
N PHE A 110 -7.58 17.38 -18.81
CA PHE A 110 -7.56 16.85 -17.44
C PHE A 110 -6.17 16.42 -17.00
N LEU A 111 -5.44 15.67 -17.84
CA LEU A 111 -4.09 15.20 -17.52
C LEU A 111 -3.12 16.37 -17.26
N ALA A 112 -3.19 17.42 -18.08
CA ALA A 112 -2.36 18.61 -17.91
C ALA A 112 -2.61 19.36 -16.59
N LYS A 113 -3.81 19.27 -16.01
CA LYS A 113 -4.14 19.90 -14.73
C LYS A 113 -3.56 19.16 -13.52
N ILE A 114 -3.34 17.85 -13.66
CA ILE A 114 -2.89 17.00 -12.54
C ILE A 114 -1.40 16.66 -12.61
N TYR A 115 -0.78 16.66 -13.79
CA TYR A 115 0.64 16.39 -13.95
C TYR A 115 1.49 17.49 -13.31
N LYS A 116 2.44 17.13 -12.44
CA LYS A 116 3.32 18.06 -11.72
C LYS A 116 2.56 19.15 -10.94
N ARG A 117 1.35 18.83 -10.49
CA ARG A 117 0.50 19.75 -9.73
C ARG A 117 1.18 20.11 -8.41
N LYS A 118 1.22 21.40 -8.09
CA LYS A 118 1.82 21.94 -6.85
C LYS A 118 0.79 22.30 -5.76
N LYS A 119 -0.51 22.32 -6.10
CA LYS A 119 -1.63 22.62 -5.21
C LYS A 119 -2.93 22.18 -5.87
#